data_AF-A0A172WHX9-F1
#
_entry.id   AF-A0A172WHX9-F1
#
_cell.length_a   1.000
_cell.length_b   1.000
_cell.length_c   1.000
_cell.angle_alpha   90.00
_cell.angle_beta   90.00
_cell.angle_gamma   90.00
#
_symmetry.space_group_name_H-M   'P 1'
#
loop_
_entity.id
_entity.type
_entity.pdbx_description
1 polymer ?
#
loop_
_entity_poly.entity_id
_entity_poly.type
_entity_poly.pdbx_seq_one_letter_code
_entity_poly.pdbx_strand_id
1 'polypeptide(L)' 'MDVFELARRYHDELDIKEPSMAAMAAKLFDELGLKMVEFLKEEGYALVGTRFKDYDKGLVLDVTKGENRFEITLRKS' A
#
# COMPACT_ATOMS: atom_id res chain seq x y z
N MET A 1 10.41 -12.67 6.92
CA MET A 1 9.67 -11.67 7.72
C MET A 1 8.33 -12.28 8.11
N ASP A 2 7.90 -12.11 9.36
CA ASP A 2 6.58 -12.58 9.82
C ASP A 2 5.47 -11.66 9.26
N VAL A 3 4.28 -12.19 8.96
CA VAL A 3 3.13 -11.41 8.46
C VAL A 3 2.78 -10.26 9.40
N PHE A 4 2.97 -10.44 10.72
CA PHE A 4 2.75 -9.39 11.72
C PHE A 4 3.79 -8.28 11.65
N GLU A 5 5.04 -8.62 11.34
CA GLU A 5 6.12 -7.64 11.16
C GLU A 5 5.88 -6.82 9.90
N LEU A 6 5.49 -7.49 8.81
CA LEU A 6 5.11 -6.80 7.58
C LEU A 6 3.87 -5.95 7.78
N ALA A 7 2.85 -6.43 8.50
CA ALA A 7 1.66 -5.64 8.83
C ALA A 7 2.02 -4.36 9.60
N ARG A 8 2.95 -4.43 10.56
CA ARG A 8 3.47 -3.24 11.25
C ARG A 8 4.13 -2.27 10.28
N ARG A 9 4.96 -2.77 9.35
CA ARG A 9 5.55 -1.94 8.30
C ARG A 9 4.50 -1.29 7.40
N TYR A 10 3.45 -2.00 7.02
CA TYR A 10 2.35 -1.42 6.25
C TYR A 10 1.60 -0.32 7.03
N HIS A 11 1.42 -0.49 8.35
CA HIS A 11 0.85 0.54 9.20
C HIS A 11 1.73 1.81 9.21
N ASP A 12 3.04 1.63 9.39
CA ASP A 12 3.99 2.72 9.54
C ASP A 12 4.33 3.41 8.21
N GLU A 13 4.57 2.63 7.13
CA GLU A 13 5.06 3.14 5.85
C GLU A 13 3.96 3.56 4.89
N LEU A 14 2.77 2.95 4.98
CA LEU A 14 1.62 3.23 4.12
C LEU A 14 0.47 3.96 4.83
N ASP A 15 0.60 4.26 6.13
CA ASP A 15 -0.47 4.85 6.96
C ASP A 15 -1.78 4.03 6.94
N ILE A 16 -1.67 2.69 6.83
CA ILE A 16 -2.83 1.80 6.95
C ILE A 16 -3.22 1.69 8.41
N LYS A 17 -4.14 2.56 8.85
CA LYS A 17 -4.51 2.72 10.26
C LYS A 17 -5.20 1.50 10.89
N GLU A 18 -5.87 0.69 10.08
CA GLU A 18 -6.60 -0.48 10.57
C GLU A 18 -5.69 -1.71 10.63
N PRO A 19 -5.48 -2.33 11.81
CA PRO A 19 -4.62 -3.50 11.95
C PRO A 19 -5.05 -4.70 11.08
N SER A 20 -6.36 -4.88 10.90
CA SER A 20 -6.94 -5.90 10.02
C SER A 20 -6.56 -5.68 8.56
N MET A 21 -6.67 -4.44 8.08
CA MET A 21 -6.29 -4.04 6.73
C MET A 21 -4.78 -4.20 6.50
N ALA A 22 -3.96 -3.82 7.49
CA ALA A 22 -2.51 -3.96 7.38
C ALA A 22 -2.07 -5.44 7.32
N ALA A 23 -2.66 -6.29 8.17
CA ALA A 23 -2.42 -7.74 8.14
C ALA A 23 -2.88 -8.38 6.83
N MET A 24 -3.98 -7.89 6.27
CA MET A 24 -4.50 -8.35 5.00
C MET A 24 -3.63 -7.89 3.82
N ALA A 25 -3.10 -6.68 3.86
CA ALA A 25 -2.17 -6.15 2.87
C ALA A 25 -0.89 -6.99 2.86
N ALA A 26 -0.33 -7.21 4.05
CA ALA A 26 0.82 -8.07 4.26
C ALA A 26 0.59 -9.49 3.71
N LYS A 27 -0.59 -10.08 3.98
CA LYS A 27 -0.92 -11.44 3.51
C LYS A 27 -1.09 -11.53 1.99
N LEU A 28 -1.66 -10.51 1.35
CA LEU A 28 -2.04 -10.56 -0.06
C LEU A 28 -0.95 -10.05 -0.99
N PHE A 29 -0.31 -8.94 -0.61
CA PHE A 29 0.64 -8.20 -1.43
C PHE A 29 2.08 -8.31 -0.95
N ASP A 30 2.31 -8.89 0.23
CA ASP A 30 3.65 -9.14 0.77
C ASP A 30 4.56 -7.89 0.67
N GLU A 31 5.83 -8.01 0.32
CA GLU A 31 6.72 -6.85 0.14
C GLU A 31 6.41 -5.98 -1.10
N LEU A 32 5.56 -6.44 -2.04
CA LEU A 32 5.32 -5.73 -3.30
C LEU A 32 4.72 -4.34 -3.07
N GLY A 33 3.75 -4.22 -2.17
CA GLY A 33 3.12 -2.94 -1.86
C GLY A 33 4.11 -1.92 -1.31
N LEU A 34 5.04 -2.35 -0.45
CA LEU A 34 6.09 -1.49 0.09
C LEU A 34 7.08 -1.07 -0.99
N LYS A 35 7.59 -2.01 -1.79
CA LYS A 35 8.53 -1.73 -2.89
C LYS A 35 7.94 -0.76 -3.91
N MET A 36 6.64 -0.87 -4.19
CA MET A 36 5.95 0.07 -5.08
C MET A 36 5.92 1.48 -4.49
N VAL A 37 5.67 1.63 -3.19
CA VAL A 37 5.67 2.96 -2.55
C VAL A 37 7.07 3.54 -2.42
N GLU A 38 8.08 2.72 -2.12
CA GLU A 38 9.49 3.13 -2.15
C GLU A 38 9.87 3.66 -3.53
N PHE A 39 9.59 2.89 -4.60
CA PHE A 39 9.83 3.31 -5.98
C PHE A 39 9.11 4.62 -6.33
N LEU A 40 7.84 4.75 -5.96
CA LEU A 40 7.06 5.97 -6.22
C LEU A 40 7.64 7.19 -5.48
N LYS A 41 8.11 7.01 -4.23
CA LYS A 41 8.78 8.06 -3.47
C LYS A 41 10.08 8.51 -4.14
N GLU A 42 10.91 7.57 -4.62
CA GLU A 42 12.14 7.87 -5.36
C GLU A 42 11.87 8.66 -6.65
N GLU A 43 10.76 8.34 -7.33
CA GLU A 43 10.28 9.06 -8.52
C GLU A 43 9.59 10.40 -8.22
N GLY A 44 9.53 10.82 -6.95
CA GLY A 44 8.97 12.10 -6.51
C GLY A 44 7.44 12.12 -6.36
N TYR A 45 6.80 10.96 -6.23
CA TYR A 45 5.40 10.85 -5.85
C TYR A 45 5.25 10.81 -4.33
N ALA A 46 4.15 11.38 -3.83
CA ALA A 46 3.75 11.28 -2.44
C ALA A 46 2.52 10.37 -2.31
N LEU A 47 2.55 9.44 -1.36
CA LEU A 47 1.38 8.65 -0.98
C LEU A 47 0.42 9.52 -0.17
N VAL A 48 -0.82 9.65 -0.64
CA VAL A 48 -1.88 10.41 0.04
C VAL A 48 -2.90 9.52 0.72
N GLY A 49 -2.96 8.23 0.36
CA GLY A 49 -3.79 7.28 1.06
C GLY A 49 -3.76 5.89 0.45
N THR A 50 -4.33 4.96 1.19
CA THR A 50 -4.46 3.57 0.78
C THR A 50 -5.84 3.04 1.10
N ARG A 51 -6.37 2.18 0.24
CA ARG A 51 -7.66 1.51 0.48
C ARG A 51 -7.70 0.15 -0.20
N PHE A 52 -8.56 -0.73 0.31
CA PHE A 52 -8.83 -2.01 -0.33
C PHE A 52 -10.00 -1.93 -1.32
N LYS A 53 -9.96 -2.77 -2.35
CA LYS A 53 -11.02 -2.90 -3.36
C LYS A 53 -11.35 -4.37 -3.60
N ASP A 54 -12.62 -4.63 -3.92
CA ASP A 54 -13.15 -5.95 -4.31
C ASP A 54 -12.96 -7.07 -3.27
N TYR A 55 -13.65 -6.97 -2.12
CA TYR A 55 -13.54 -7.95 -1.02
C TYR A 55 -12.09 -8.23 -0.64
N ASP A 56 -11.33 -7.14 -0.52
CA ASP A 56 -9.93 -7.12 -0.15
C ASP A 56 -8.95 -7.74 -1.16
N LYS A 57 -9.35 -8.00 -2.41
CA LYS A 57 -8.47 -8.58 -3.43
C LYS A 57 -7.53 -7.59 -4.11
N GLY A 58 -7.74 -6.29 -3.91
CA GLY A 58 -6.93 -5.22 -4.48
C GLY A 58 -6.49 -4.22 -3.40
N LEU A 59 -5.21 -3.82 -3.43
CA LEU A 59 -4.70 -2.68 -2.68
C LEU A 59 -4.59 -1.49 -3.63
N VAL A 60 -5.28 -0.42 -3.29
CA VAL A 60 -5.26 0.85 -4.02
C VAL A 60 -4.34 1.81 -3.27
N LEU A 61 -3.39 2.39 -4.01
CA LEU A 61 -2.49 3.45 -3.56
C LEU A 61 -2.91 4.73 -4.27
N ASP A 62 -3.36 5.72 -3.50
CA ASP A 62 -3.57 7.07 -4.01
C ASP A 62 -2.25 7.83 -3.88
N VAL A 63 -1.74 8.33 -5.00
CA VAL A 63 -0.47 9.09 -5.03
C VAL A 63 -0.61 10.41 -5.76
N THR A 64 0.23 11.37 -5.40
CA THR A 64 0.27 12.70 -6.03
C THR A 64 1.68 13.05 -6.48
N LYS A 65 1.79 13.77 -7.60
CA LYS A 65 3.05 14.39 -8.07
C LYS A 65 2.76 15.79 -8.60
N GLY A 66 3.16 16.81 -7.83
CA GLY A 66 2.70 18.18 -8.05
C GLY A 66 1.18 18.27 -7.89
N GLU A 67 0.49 18.82 -8.88
CA GLU A 67 -0.98 18.96 -8.88
C GLU A 67 -1.72 17.70 -9.38
N ASN A 68 -0.99 16.73 -9.93
CA ASN A 68 -1.59 15.52 -10.50
C ASN A 68 -1.81 14.46 -9.42
N ARG A 69 -2.98 13.81 -9.48
CA ARG A 69 -3.34 12.68 -8.61
C ARG A 69 -3.54 11.42 -9.46
N PHE A 70 -2.97 10.31 -8.99
CA PHE A 70 -3.02 9.00 -9.63
C PHE A 70 -3.54 7.96 -8.65
N GLU A 71 -4.20 6.95 -9.20
CA GLU A 71 -4.64 5.77 -8.46
C GLU A 71 -3.92 4.55 -9.03
N ILE A 72 -3.19 3.83 -8.19
CA ILE A 72 -2.48 2.59 -8.57
C ILE A 72 -3.16 1.43 -7.85
N THR A 73 -3.66 0.45 -8.60
CA THR A 73 -4.25 -0.75 -8.00
C THR A 73 -3.32 -1.94 -8.16
N LEU A 74 -2.84 -2.48 -7.05
CA LEU A 74 -2.19 -3.79 -6.98
C LEU A 74 -3.27 -4.86 -6.84
N ARG A 75 -3.26 -5.88 -7.70
CA ARG A 75 -4.19 -7.01 -7.64
C ARG A 75 -3.43 -8.32 -7.74
N LYS A 76 -3.85 -9.30 -6.96
CA LYS A 76 -3.40 -10.68 -7.10
C LYS A 76 -4.32 -11.38 -8.10
N SER A 77 -3.75 -11.85 -9.21
CA SER A 77 -4.43 -12.69 -10.21
C SER A 77 -4.58 -14.11 -9.72
#